data_AF-A0A352KLW5-F1
#
_entry.id   AF-A0A352KLW5-F1
#
_cell.length_a   1.000
_cell.length_b   1.000
_cell.length_c   1.000
_cell.angle_alpha   90.00
_cell.angle_beta   90.00
_cell.angle_gamma   90.00
#
_symmetry.space_group_name_H-M   'P 1'
#
loop_
_entity.id
_entity.type
_entity.pdbx_description
1 polymer ?
#
loop_
_entity_poly.entity_id
_entity_poly.type
_entity_poly.pdbx_seq_one_letter_code
_entity_poly.pdbx_strand_id
1 'polypeptide(L)'
;MTKWSLIFTLFLLPIQALLALGLGQIQVNSKLGEPLEAEIGFVSADGINFDTVDAGLADGEAFQRAGIQRVADLFNLQFTVSRAGAEPKLLVTTEAPVNEPFLN
;
A
#
# COMPACT_ATOMS: atom_id res chain seq x y z
N MET A 1 -56.33 -26.23 9.79
CA MET A 1 -55.87 -25.74 8.47
C MET A 1 -54.98 -24.52 8.69
N THR A 2 -53.67 -24.72 8.48
CA THR A 2 -52.65 -23.77 8.00
C THR A 2 -52.75 -22.28 8.34
N LYS A 3 -51.76 -21.76 9.10
CA LYS A 3 -50.70 -20.88 8.56
C LYS A 3 -49.69 -20.51 9.64
N TRP A 4 -48.53 -21.18 9.63
CA TRP A 4 -47.31 -20.64 10.21
C TRP A 4 -46.92 -19.41 9.40
N SER A 5 -47.18 -18.22 9.92
CA SER A 5 -46.64 -16.99 9.35
C SER A 5 -45.29 -16.73 10.01
N LEU A 6 -44.28 -17.45 9.53
CA LEU A 6 -42.87 -17.15 9.73
C LEU A 6 -42.60 -15.74 9.20
N ILE A 7 -42.37 -14.78 10.11
CA ILE A 7 -41.79 -13.50 9.74
C ILE A 7 -40.31 -13.78 9.46
N PHE A 8 -40.01 -14.03 8.19
CA PHE A 8 -38.65 -14.15 7.67
C PHE A 8 -38.17 -12.73 7.39
N THR A 9 -37.69 -12.03 8.43
CA THR A 9 -37.07 -10.70 8.27
C THR A 9 -35.72 -10.90 7.59
N LEU A 10 -35.72 -10.81 6.26
CA LEU A 10 -34.52 -10.84 5.43
C LEU A 10 -33.70 -9.58 5.73
N PHE A 11 -32.68 -9.71 6.57
CA PHE A 11 -31.72 -8.65 6.87
C PHE A 11 -30.84 -8.45 5.62
N LEU A 12 -31.10 -7.39 4.86
CA LEU A 12 -30.28 -7.01 3.72
C LEU A 12 -28.97 -6.40 4.25
N LEU A 13 -27.94 -7.23 4.44
CA LEU A 13 -26.61 -6.74 4.81
C LEU A 13 -26.05 -5.92 3.64
N PRO A 14 -25.62 -4.66 3.85
CA PRO A 14 -24.98 -3.89 2.79
C PRO A 14 -23.67 -4.59 2.42
N ILE A 15 -23.52 -4.93 1.13
CA ILE A 15 -22.25 -5.41 0.59
C ILE A 15 -21.29 -4.23 0.67
N GLN A 16 -20.43 -4.23 1.70
CA GLN A 16 -19.36 -3.24 1.80
C GLN A 16 -18.35 -3.58 0.70
N ALA A 17 -18.26 -2.74 -0.33
CA ALA A 17 -17.24 -2.87 -1.35
C ALA A 17 -15.87 -2.64 -0.70
N LEU A 18 -14.99 -3.64 -0.76
CA LEU A 18 -13.62 -3.50 -0.29
C LEU A 18 -12.83 -2.74 -1.35
N LEU A 19 -12.46 -1.49 -1.06
CA LEU A 19 -11.48 -0.77 -1.87
C LEU A 19 -10.11 -1.35 -1.55
N ALA A 20 -9.55 -2.09 -2.50
CA ALA A 20 -8.20 -2.61 -2.42
C ALA A 20 -7.38 -1.94 -3.53
N LEU A 21 -6.32 -1.24 -3.12
CA LEU A 21 -5.29 -0.75 -4.04
C LEU A 21 -4.09 -1.69 -3.91
N GLY A 22 -3.80 -2.42 -4.98
CA GLY A 22 -2.66 -3.31 -5.02
C GLY A 22 -1.37 -2.53 -5.23
N LEU A 23 -0.26 -3.06 -4.72
CA LEU A 23 1.07 -2.57 -5.00
C LEU A 23 1.81 -3.61 -5.84
N GLY A 24 2.49 -3.14 -6.88
CA GLY A 24 3.32 -3.96 -7.76
C GLY A 24 4.70 -4.21 -7.15
N GLN A 25 5.61 -4.69 -7.99
CA GLN A 25 7.00 -4.88 -7.59
C GLN A 25 7.71 -3.53 -7.43
N ILE A 26 8.63 -3.48 -6.48
CA ILE A 26 9.56 -2.35 -6.33
C ILE A 26 10.65 -2.43 -7.40
N GLN A 27 10.89 -1.32 -8.09
CA GLN A 27 11.97 -1.15 -9.05
C GLN A 27 12.96 -0.14 -8.49
N VAL A 28 14.22 -0.56 -8.36
CA VAL A 28 15.29 0.25 -7.77
C VAL A 28 16.11 0.88 -8.87
N ASN A 29 16.23 2.20 -8.85
CA ASN A 29 16.95 2.98 -9.87
C ASN A 29 18.30 3.52 -9.37
N SER A 30 18.58 3.37 -8.08
CA SER A 30 19.80 3.82 -7.39
C SER A 30 20.81 2.69 -7.19
N LYS A 31 22.09 3.03 -7.03
CA LYS A 31 23.15 2.06 -6.73
C LYS A 31 23.44 1.98 -5.23
N LEU A 32 24.15 0.93 -4.84
CA LEU A 32 24.67 0.78 -3.48
C LEU A 32 25.59 1.95 -3.12
N GLY A 33 25.35 2.57 -1.97
CA GLY A 33 26.10 3.74 -1.52
C GLY A 33 25.61 5.08 -2.09
N GLU A 34 24.46 5.07 -2.78
CA GLU A 34 23.73 6.28 -3.17
C GLU A 34 22.44 6.40 -2.35
N PRO A 35 21.85 7.60 -2.24
CA PRO A 35 20.50 7.74 -1.74
C PRO A 35 19.54 6.85 -2.54
N LEU A 36 18.60 6.21 -1.84
CA LEU A 36 17.63 5.34 -2.48
C LEU A 36 16.76 6.17 -3.42
N GLU A 37 16.60 5.64 -4.61
CA GLU A 37 15.59 6.04 -5.59
C GLU A 37 14.94 4.76 -6.10
N ALA A 38 13.65 4.59 -5.82
CA ALA A 38 12.87 3.44 -6.23
C ALA A 38 11.42 3.83 -6.54
N GLU A 39 10.77 3.00 -7.34
CA GLU A 39 9.38 3.18 -7.78
C GLU A 39 8.57 1.90 -7.54
N ILE A 40 7.33 2.05 -7.11
CA ILE A 40 6.35 0.97 -6.97
C ILE A 40 5.12 1.35 -7.80
N GLY A 41 4.74 0.48 -8.74
CA GLY A 41 3.51 0.65 -9.51
C GLY A 41 2.26 0.27 -8.71
N PHE A 42 1.11 0.81 -9.07
CA PHE A 42 -0.16 0.38 -8.48
C PHE A 42 -0.81 -0.72 -9.33
N VAL A 43 -1.29 -1.77 -8.67
CA VAL A 43 -2.08 -2.85 -9.27
C VAL A 43 -3.55 -2.59 -8.96
N SER A 44 -4.42 -2.73 -9.96
CA SER A 44 -5.87 -2.45 -9.81
C SER A 44 -6.17 -0.98 -9.45
N ALA A 45 -5.59 -0.07 -10.22
CA ALA A 45 -5.79 1.38 -10.08
C ALA A 45 -7.10 1.90 -10.69
N ASP A 46 -7.92 1.03 -11.30
CA ASP A 46 -9.13 1.43 -12.02
C ASP A 46 -10.14 2.10 -11.08
N GLY A 47 -10.56 3.32 -11.45
CA GLY A 47 -11.53 4.10 -10.67
C GLY A 47 -10.97 4.71 -9.38
N ILE A 48 -9.66 4.62 -9.12
CA ILE A 48 -9.01 5.26 -7.98
C ILE A 48 -8.69 6.71 -8.31
N ASN A 49 -9.09 7.62 -7.41
CA ASN A 49 -8.63 9.00 -7.45
C ASN A 49 -7.33 9.13 -6.65
N PHE A 50 -6.19 9.25 -7.34
CA PHE A 50 -4.88 9.38 -6.70
C PHE A 50 -4.66 10.71 -5.98
N ASP A 51 -5.53 11.70 -6.15
CA ASP A 51 -5.50 12.93 -5.35
C ASP A 51 -5.88 12.67 -3.89
N THR A 52 -6.60 11.58 -3.62
CA THR A 52 -6.99 11.17 -2.27
C THR A 52 -6.13 10.05 -1.70
N VAL A 53 -5.07 9.67 -2.40
CA VAL A 53 -4.16 8.59 -1.99
C VAL A 53 -2.95 9.19 -1.29
N ASP A 54 -2.75 8.77 -0.05
CA ASP A 54 -1.54 9.02 0.73
C ASP A 54 -0.80 7.70 0.96
N ALA A 55 0.52 7.80 1.05
CA ALA A 55 1.39 6.67 1.28
C ALA A 55 2.41 7.01 2.37
N GLY A 56 2.73 6.03 3.21
CA GLY A 56 3.67 6.19 4.29
C GLY A 56 4.02 4.85 4.92
N LEU A 57 4.98 4.89 5.84
CA LEU A 57 5.39 3.68 6.54
C LEU A 57 4.29 3.22 7.50
N ALA A 58 4.02 1.92 7.49
CA ALA A 58 3.04 1.32 8.37
C ALA A 58 3.42 1.47 9.86
N ASP A 59 2.42 1.51 10.73
CA ASP A 59 2.62 1.59 12.17
C ASP A 59 3.19 0.29 12.77
N GLY A 60 3.59 0.35 14.05
CA GLY A 60 4.20 -0.80 14.71
C GLY A 60 3.28 -2.03 14.79
N GLU A 61 1.97 -1.82 14.90
CA GLU A 61 0.99 -2.91 14.97
C GLU A 61 0.87 -3.65 13.63
N ALA A 62 0.90 -2.91 12.51
CA ALA A 62 0.92 -3.50 11.18
C ALA A 62 2.18 -4.35 10.95
N PHE A 63 3.36 -3.88 11.37
CA PHE A 63 4.61 -4.65 11.32
C PHE A 63 4.52 -5.94 12.14
N GLN A 64 3.98 -5.86 13.37
CA GLN A 64 3.79 -7.03 14.23
C GLN A 64 2.82 -8.05 13.61
N ARG A 65 1.69 -7.60 13.05
CA ARG A 65 0.73 -8.47 12.35
C ARG A 65 1.34 -9.15 11.14
N ALA A 66 2.24 -8.46 10.43
CA ALA A 66 2.98 -9.03 9.31
C ALA A 66 4.14 -9.95 9.74
N GLY A 67 4.48 -10.00 11.03
CA GLY A 67 5.64 -10.76 11.53
C GLY A 67 6.99 -10.17 11.10
N ILE A 68 7.01 -8.90 10.71
CA ILE A 68 8.21 -8.21 10.20
C ILE A 68 8.86 -7.44 11.35
N GLN A 69 10.17 -7.66 11.58
CA GLN A 69 10.93 -6.82 12.50
C GLN A 69 11.06 -5.41 11.95
N ARG A 70 10.69 -4.41 12.76
CA ARG A 70 10.94 -3.02 12.44
C ARG A 70 12.43 -2.74 12.64
N VAL A 71 13.19 -2.79 11.56
CA VAL A 71 14.60 -2.36 11.54
C VAL A 71 14.65 -0.85 11.76
N ALA A 72 15.47 -0.42 12.71
CA ALA A 72 15.63 1.01 13.04
C ALA A 72 16.27 1.81 11.90
N ASP A 73 16.86 1.18 10.88
CA ASP A 73 17.46 1.88 9.75
C ASP A 73 16.47 2.19 8.61
N LEU A 74 15.22 1.75 8.70
CA LEU A 74 14.13 2.13 7.78
C LEU A 74 13.64 3.58 7.99
N PHE A 75 14.18 4.32 8.97
CA PHE A 75 13.61 5.58 9.47
C PHE A 75 13.79 6.81 8.57
N ASN A 76 14.34 6.67 7.36
CA ASN A 76 14.47 7.79 6.42
C ASN A 76 13.83 7.55 5.05
N LEU A 77 12.97 6.53 4.92
CA LEU A 77 12.18 6.34 3.71
C LEU A 77 11.12 7.43 3.56
N GLN A 78 11.13 8.08 2.41
CA GLN A 78 10.19 9.10 2.01
C GLN A 78 9.32 8.53 0.90
N PHE A 79 8.02 8.71 1.05
CA PHE A 79 7.01 8.15 0.15
C PHE A 79 6.28 9.30 -0.53
N THR A 80 6.29 9.32 -1.86
CA THR A 80 5.58 10.32 -2.64
C THR A 80 4.76 9.65 -3.74
N VAL A 81 3.46 9.92 -3.77
CA VAL A 81 2.61 9.48 -4.90
C VAL A 81 2.87 10.42 -6.08
N SER A 82 3.61 9.93 -7.08
CA SER A 82 3.78 10.64 -8.35
C SER A 82 2.50 10.54 -9.15
N ARG A 83 1.95 11.72 -9.43
CA ARG A 83 0.79 11.95 -10.30
C ARG A 83 1.23 12.44 -11.68
N ALA A 84 2.54 12.57 -11.88
CA ALA A 84 3.13 13.07 -13.12
C ALA A 84 3.40 11.90 -14.08
N GLY A 85 2.73 11.89 -15.22
CA GLY A 85 2.91 10.87 -16.26
C GLY A 85 1.60 10.18 -16.66
N ALA A 86 1.72 9.18 -17.53
CA ALA A 86 0.58 8.38 -17.98
C ALA A 86 0.07 7.39 -16.92
N GLU A 87 0.93 6.99 -15.98
CA GLU A 87 0.63 5.99 -14.95
C GLU A 87 1.10 6.48 -13.58
N PRO A 88 0.21 6.58 -12.57
CA PRO A 88 0.59 6.91 -11.20
C PRO A 88 1.55 5.88 -10.61
N LYS A 89 2.51 6.35 -9.81
CA LYS A 89 3.51 5.50 -9.15
C LYS A 89 3.78 5.99 -7.73
N LEU A 90 4.16 5.09 -6.86
CA LEU A 90 4.70 5.42 -5.53
C LEU A 90 6.22 5.52 -5.63
N LEU A 91 6.76 6.73 -5.44
CA LEU A 91 8.18 6.98 -5.33
C LEU A 91 8.62 6.73 -3.90
N VAL A 92 9.74 6.03 -3.75
CA VAL A 92 10.36 5.69 -2.47
C VAL A 92 11.80 6.17 -2.50
N THR A 93 12.14 7.12 -1.64
CA THR A 93 13.47 7.74 -1.61
C THR A 93 14.07 7.78 -0.21
N THR A 94 15.38 7.99 -0.11
CA THR A 94 16.05 8.37 1.14
C THR A 94 16.87 9.64 0.94
N GLU A 95 17.11 10.38 2.02
CA GLU A 95 18.07 11.49 2.00
C GLU A 95 19.53 11.04 2.13
N ALA A 96 19.75 9.94 2.87
CA ALA A 96 21.08 9.41 3.14
C ALA A 96 21.38 8.20 2.24
N PRO A 97 22.66 7.98 1.88
CA PRO A 97 23.09 6.78 1.16
C PRO A 97 22.68 5.48 1.84
N VAL A 98 22.20 4.52 1.04
CA VAL A 98 21.82 3.18 1.51
C VAL A 98 22.84 2.15 1.06
N ASN A 99 23.37 1.39 2.03
CA ASN A 99 24.38 0.35 1.80
C ASN A 99 23.84 -1.06 2.06
N GLU A 100 22.53 -1.23 2.22
CA GLU A 100 21.94 -2.55 2.44
C GLU A 100 21.79 -3.30 1.10
N PRO A 101 22.41 -4.49 0.95
CA PRO A 101 22.39 -5.24 -0.31
C PRO A 101 21.14 -6.13 -0.48
N PHE A 102 20.04 -5.86 0.22
CA PHE A 102 18.87 -6.76 0.27
C PHE A 102 17.54 -6.04 -0.01
N LEU A 103 17.36 -5.60 -1.26
CA LEU A 103 16.04 -5.43 -1.85
C LEU A 103 15.74 -6.71 -2.65
N ASN A 104 15.30 -7.76 -1.95
CA ASN A 104 14.77 -9.00 -2.54
C ASN A 104 13.31 -9.17 -2.10
#